data_AF-A4FND7-F1
#
_entry.id   AF-A4FND7-F1
#
_cell.length_a   1.000
_cell.length_b   1.000
_cell.length_c   1.000
_cell.angle_alpha   90.00
_cell.angle_beta   90.00
_cell.angle_gamma   90.00
#
_symmetry.space_group_name_H-M   'P 1'
#
loop_
_entity.id
_entity.type
_entity.pdbx_description
1 polymer ?
#
loop_
_entity_poly.entity_id
_entity_poly.type
_entity_poly.pdbx_seq_one_letter_code
_entity_poly.pdbx_strand_id
1 'polypeptide(L)'
;MTNATTRLEADLERLGLTHAVDAVVNSSRVGCAKPDPRIYRLTAARAGAAVERCLFVDDTPANVEAAREVGMTALHFRGPHQLREALAPLLEPRTA
;
A
#
# COMPACT_ATOMS: atom_id res chain seq x y z
N MET A 1 -0.63 2.45 -3.24
CA MET A 1 0.68 2.70 -3.91
C MET A 1 0.96 1.57 -4.89
N THR A 2 1.34 1.85 -6.12
CA THR A 2 1.59 0.82 -7.14
C THR A 2 2.67 1.21 -8.15
N ASN A 3 3.37 0.20 -8.68
CA ASN A 3 4.22 0.35 -9.86
C ASN A 3 3.32 0.25 -11.09
N ALA A 4 3.08 1.37 -11.78
CA ALA A 4 2.16 1.42 -12.90
C ALA A 4 2.64 2.40 -13.98
N THR A 5 1.91 2.40 -15.09
CA THR A 5 2.12 3.31 -16.21
C THR A 5 1.23 4.55 -16.08
N THR A 6 1.33 5.44 -17.08
CA THR A 6 0.50 6.65 -17.19
C THR A 6 -0.98 6.38 -17.47
N ARG A 7 -1.37 5.10 -17.62
CA ARG A 7 -2.77 4.69 -17.83
C ARG A 7 -3.56 4.44 -16.55
N LEU A 8 -2.89 4.32 -15.40
CA LEU A 8 -3.51 3.86 -14.16
C LEU A 8 -4.77 4.64 -13.79
N GLU A 9 -4.73 5.97 -13.93
CA GLU A 9 -5.85 6.82 -13.53
C GLU A 9 -7.12 6.51 -14.35
N ALA A 10 -6.98 6.34 -15.67
CA ALA A 10 -8.09 5.96 -16.54
C ALA A 10 -8.57 4.52 -16.29
N ASP A 11 -7.65 3.60 -15.98
CA ASP A 11 -8.00 2.23 -15.63
C ASP A 11 -8.78 2.16 -14.30
N LEU A 12 -8.41 2.96 -13.30
CA LEU A 12 -9.14 3.06 -12.03
C LEU A 12 -10.54 3.66 -12.21
N GLU A 13 -10.68 4.70 -13.04
CA GLU A 13 -11.98 5.30 -13.35
C GLU A 13 -12.90 4.30 -14.04
N ARG A 14 -12.41 3.59 -15.07
CA ARG A 14 -13.18 2.58 -15.79
C ARG A 14 -13.63 1.41 -14.89
N LEU A 15 -12.85 1.09 -13.85
CA LEU A 15 -13.17 0.06 -12.87
C LEU A 15 -14.01 0.57 -11.69
N GLY A 16 -14.30 1.88 -11.62
CA GLY A 16 -15.01 2.48 -10.50
C GLY A 16 -14.23 2.45 -9.18
N LEU A 17 -12.91 2.33 -9.23
CA LEU A 17 -12.03 2.18 -8.06
C LEU A 17 -11.50 3.51 -7.51
N THR A 18 -11.77 4.63 -8.17
CA THR A 18 -11.36 5.98 -7.74
C THR A 18 -11.88 6.34 -6.35
N HIS A 19 -13.01 5.78 -5.94
CA HIS A 19 -13.64 6.02 -4.63
C HIS A 19 -13.31 4.94 -3.59
N ALA A 20 -12.58 3.88 -3.97
CA ALA A 20 -12.23 2.78 -3.06
C ALA A 20 -11.01 3.09 -2.19
N VAL A 21 -10.29 4.18 -2.48
CA VAL A 21 -9.06 4.58 -1.79
C VAL A 21 -9.02 6.10 -1.63
N ASP A 22 -8.47 6.58 -0.50
CA ASP A 22 -8.33 8.01 -0.24
C ASP A 22 -7.26 8.68 -1.11
N ALA A 23 -6.24 7.92 -1.52
CA ALA A 23 -5.14 8.42 -2.33
C ALA A 23 -4.49 7.34 -3.20
N VAL A 24 -3.99 7.75 -4.37
CA VAL A 24 -3.24 6.90 -5.29
C VAL A 24 -1.81 7.42 -5.40
N VAL A 25 -0.83 6.54 -5.13
CA VAL A 25 0.58 6.79 -5.41
C VAL A 25 0.99 5.90 -6.58
N ASN A 26 1.16 6.53 -7.76
CA ASN A 26 1.52 5.90 -9.02
C ASN A 26 3.00 6.17 -9.34
N SER A 27 3.82 5.13 -9.48
CA SER A 27 5.26 5.27 -9.79
C SER A 27 5.54 6.15 -11.01
N SER A 28 4.70 6.07 -12.05
CA SER A 28 4.88 6.88 -13.28
C SER A 28 4.68 8.38 -13.06
N ARG A 29 4.05 8.79 -11.94
CA ARG A 29 3.86 10.20 -11.57
C ARG A 29 4.91 10.71 -10.59
N VAL A 30 5.50 9.81 -9.80
CA VAL A 30 6.38 10.20 -8.67
C VAL A 30 7.87 9.92 -8.92
N GLY A 31 8.23 9.32 -10.05
CA GLY A 31 9.63 9.15 -10.45
C GLY A 31 10.43 8.15 -9.61
N CYS A 32 9.75 7.35 -8.79
CA CYS A 32 10.32 6.23 -8.05
C CYS A 32 9.31 5.07 -8.05
N ALA A 33 9.79 3.84 -7.92
CA ALA A 33 9.01 2.62 -7.98
C ALA A 33 9.47 1.68 -6.87
N LYS A 34 8.58 0.83 -6.37
CA LYS A 34 8.97 -0.27 -5.48
C LYS A 34 10.02 -1.14 -6.20
N PRO A 35 11.09 -1.62 -5.53
CA PRO A 35 11.31 -1.59 -4.08
C PRO A 35 12.12 -0.38 -3.54
N ASP A 36 12.22 0.74 -4.25
CA ASP A 36 12.94 1.93 -3.76
C ASP A 36 12.35 2.46 -2.43
N PRO A 37 13.14 2.60 -1.34
CA PRO A 37 12.69 3.11 -0.05
C PRO A 37 11.91 4.44 -0.10
N ARG A 38 12.21 5.30 -1.09
CA ARG A 38 11.58 6.61 -1.25
C ARG A 38 10.07 6.51 -1.46
N ILE A 39 9.58 5.51 -2.20
CA ILE A 39 8.15 5.42 -2.53
C ILE A 39 7.31 5.05 -1.29
N TYR A 40 7.85 4.24 -0.38
CA TYR A 40 7.19 3.86 0.87
C TYR A 40 7.05 5.07 1.80
N ARG A 41 8.14 5.82 2.03
CA ARG A 41 8.11 7.04 2.86
C ARG A 41 7.19 8.10 2.27
N LEU A 42 7.23 8.29 0.95
CA LEU A 42 6.35 9.21 0.23
C LEU A 42 4.88 8.81 0.38
N THR A 43 4.57 7.51 0.33
CA THR A 43 3.20 7.01 0.50
C THR A 43 2.70 7.23 1.92
N ALA A 44 3.51 6.91 2.94
CA ALA A 44 3.17 7.16 4.33
C ALA A 44 2.90 8.65 4.59
N ALA A 45 3.76 9.52 4.06
CA ALA A 45 3.58 10.97 4.15
C ALA A 45 2.26 11.44 3.50
N ARG A 46 1.91 10.93 2.32
CA ARG A 46 0.62 11.23 1.67
C ARG A 46 -0.59 10.70 2.41
N ALA A 47 -0.44 9.58 3.11
CA ALA A 47 -1.46 9.04 3.99
C ALA A 47 -1.55 9.77 5.35
N GLY A 48 -0.69 10.76 5.60
CA GLY A 48 -0.63 11.46 6.88
C GLY A 48 -0.21 10.57 8.06
N ALA A 49 0.57 9.52 7.79
CA ALA A 49 0.98 8.53 8.78
C ALA A 49 2.51 8.41 8.88
N ALA A 50 2.99 8.10 10.09
CA ALA A 50 4.35 7.61 10.28
C ALA A 50 4.48 6.19 9.69
N VAL A 51 5.65 5.84 9.15
CA VAL A 51 5.87 4.55 8.47
C VAL A 51 5.61 3.36 9.38
N GLU A 52 5.90 3.49 10.66
CA GLU A 52 5.70 2.48 11.70
C GLU A 52 4.21 2.22 11.98
N ARG A 53 3.32 3.15 11.58
CA ARG A 53 1.87 2.97 11.65
C ARG A 53 1.24 2.55 10.32
N CYS A 54 2.05 2.19 9.33
CA CYS A 54 1.56 1.70 8.05
C CYS A 54 1.62 0.17 7.99
N LEU A 55 0.54 -0.44 7.50
CA LEU A 55 0.55 -1.80 6.97
C LEU A 55 0.70 -1.73 5.45
N PHE A 56 1.79 -2.29 4.93
CA PHE A 56 2.02 -2.47 3.51
C PHE A 56 1.61 -3.89 3.07
N VAL A 57 0.85 -4.00 1.99
CA VAL A 57 0.36 -5.27 1.45
C VAL A 57 0.75 -5.37 -0.02
N ASP A 58 1.47 -6.43 -0.38
CA ASP A 58 1.97 -6.64 -1.75
C ASP A 58 2.20 -8.12 -2.02
N ASP A 59 2.04 -8.56 -3.26
CA ASP A 59 2.24 -9.95 -3.70
C ASP A 59 3.69 -10.26 -4.07
N THR A 60 4.55 -9.25 -4.21
CA THR A 60 5.96 -9.39 -4.55
C THR A 60 6.83 -9.42 -3.28
N PRO A 61 7.55 -10.52 -2.96
CA PRO A 61 8.36 -10.64 -1.75
C PRO A 61 9.39 -9.52 -1.55
N ALA A 62 10.09 -9.12 -2.60
CA ALA A 62 11.10 -8.05 -2.54
C ALA A 62 10.49 -6.69 -2.14
N ASN A 63 9.24 -6.40 -2.52
CA ASN A 63 8.56 -5.18 -2.09
C ASN A 63 8.20 -5.25 -0.59
N VAL A 64 7.78 -6.43 -0.12
CA VAL A 64 7.44 -6.66 1.28
C VAL A 64 8.67 -6.51 2.17
N GLU A 65 9.80 -7.06 1.74
CA GLU A 65 11.09 -6.93 2.45
C GLU A 65 11.54 -5.47 2.51
N ALA A 66 11.53 -4.75 1.38
CA ALA A 66 11.90 -3.34 1.35
C ALA A 66 10.99 -2.45 2.22
N ALA A 67 9.69 -2.76 2.31
CA ALA A 67 8.79 -2.06 3.20
C ALA A 67 9.15 -2.26 4.68
N ARG A 68 9.55 -3.49 5.07
CA ARG A 68 10.02 -3.80 6.44
C ARG A 68 11.31 -3.06 6.76
N GLU A 69 12.24 -2.97 5.82
CA GLU A 69 13.50 -2.24 5.99
C GLU A 69 13.28 -0.72 6.21
N VAL A 70 12.17 -0.17 5.70
CA VAL A 70 11.76 1.23 5.94
C VAL A 70 11.03 1.41 7.27
N GLY A 71 10.71 0.33 7.99
CA GLY A 71 10.04 0.35 9.29
C GLY A 71 8.52 0.13 9.23
N MET A 72 7.97 -0.24 8.08
CA MET A 72 6.55 -0.57 7.97
C MET A 72 6.26 -1.98 8.49
N THR A 73 5.04 -2.19 9.00
CA THR A 73 4.48 -3.55 9.05
C THR A 73 4.20 -3.98 7.61
N ALA A 74 4.60 -5.18 7.19
CA ALA A 74 4.37 -5.64 5.83
C ALA A 74 3.90 -7.09 5.73
N LEU A 75 2.85 -7.30 4.93
CA LEU A 75 2.21 -8.59 4.65
C LEU A 75 2.43 -9.00 3.19
N HIS A 76 2.97 -10.21 2.99
CA HIS A 76 3.02 -10.85 1.67
C HIS A 76 1.63 -11.38 1.33
N PHE A 77 0.97 -10.75 0.36
CA PHE A 77 -0.38 -11.12 -0.07
C PHE A 77 -0.36 -12.42 -0.86
N ARG A 78 -1.01 -13.46 -0.32
CA ARG A 78 -1.23 -14.75 -1.01
C ARG A 78 -2.70 -15.05 -1.31
N GLY A 79 -3.60 -14.15 -0.90
CA GLY A 79 -5.03 -14.28 -1.15
C GLY A 79 -5.89 -13.55 -0.12
N PRO A 80 -7.19 -13.39 -0.42
CA PRO A 80 -8.10 -12.61 0.40
C PRO A 80 -8.39 -13.22 1.77
N HIS A 81 -8.31 -14.54 1.92
CA HIS A 81 -8.52 -15.20 3.23
C HIS A 81 -7.46 -14.75 4.25
N GLN A 82 -6.19 -14.92 3.90
CA GLN A 82 -5.06 -14.52 4.73
C GLN A 82 -5.08 -13.01 5.04
N LEU A 83 -5.45 -12.18 4.06
CA LEU A 83 -5.55 -10.74 4.27
C LEU A 83 -6.64 -10.41 5.30
N ARG A 84 -7.80 -11.07 5.26
CA ARG A 84 -8.87 -10.86 6.24
C ARG A 84 -8.41 -11.26 7.65
N GLU A 85 -7.75 -12.41 7.80
CA GLU A 85 -7.22 -12.84 9.09
C GLU A 85 -6.19 -11.85 9.65
N ALA A 86 -5.30 -11.33 8.80
CA ALA A 86 -4.30 -10.34 9.20
C ALA A 86 -4.92 -8.98 9.58
N LEU A 87 -6.03 -8.60 8.94
CA LEU A 87 -6.72 -7.33 9.21
C LEU A 87 -7.72 -7.42 10.37
N ALA A 88 -8.23 -8.61 10.72
CA ALA A 88 -9.28 -8.77 11.73
C ALA A 88 -8.97 -8.04 13.06
N PRO A 89 -7.76 -8.16 13.65
CA PRO A 89 -7.43 -7.46 14.89
C PRO A 89 -7.38 -5.93 14.77
N LEU A 90 -7.27 -5.39 13.55
CA LEU A 90 -7.20 -3.95 13.29
C LEU A 90 -8.57 -3.33 13.00
N LEU A 91 -9.54 -4.16 12.61
CA LEU A 91 -10.88 -3.73 12.21
C LEU A 91 -11.93 -3.95 13.31
N GLU A 92 -11.61 -4.77 14.32
CA GLU A 92 -12.46 -4.90 15.49
C GLU A 92 -12.50 -3.58 16.27
N PRO A 93 -13.68 -3.13 16.73
CA PRO A 93 -13.76 -1.96 17.59
C PRO A 93 -12.88 -2.22 18.81
N ARG A 94 -11.96 -1.30 19.10
CA ARG A 94 -11.30 -1.29 20.41
C ARG A 94 -12.39 -1.18 21.47
N THR A 95 -12.73 -2.28 22.12
CA THR A 95 -13.48 -2.26 23.37
C THR A 95 -12.63 -1.46 24.36
N ALA A 96 -13.15 -0.29 24.75
CA ALA A 96 -12.59 0.53 25.81
C ALA A 96 -12.98 -0.06 27.18
#